data_AF-A0A8S3DXZ6-F1
#
_entry.id   AF-A0A8S3DXZ6-F1
#
_cell.length_a   1.000
_cell.length_b   1.000
_cell.length_c   1.000
_cell.angle_alpha   90.00
_cell.angle_beta   90.00
_cell.angle_gamma   90.00
#
_symmetry.space_group_name_H-M   'P 1'
#
loop_
_entity.id
_entity.type
_entity.pdbx_description
1 polymer ?
#
loop_
_entity_poly.entity_id
_entity_poly.type
_entity_poly.pdbx_seq_one_letter_code
_entity_poly.pdbx_strand_id
1 'polypeptide(L)'
;YEPFLIDTKDCPKCHSAIEKNGGCNHMTCRKPGCGYEFCWLCFGDWKSHATQQCNVYHAQATEEAQATAREILKRYIHYFTRYQAHSQSLELESKLKEKVEERQKEMEARAMTYADRQAPDKAFEVLQQCRRTLKYTYPFAFYLERNNESIMFEDNQAHLERTTEILSEFLEREFDGQHETVLKLKNTTNFCENRRKILVKDCKDGYSKQRWIGLDPY
;
A
#
# COMPACT_ATOMS: atom_id res chain seq x y z
N TYR A 1 8.15 -14.25 -18.67
CA TYR A 1 8.38 -14.06 -17.23
C TYR A 1 9.38 -12.91 -17.10
N GLU A 2 8.91 -11.69 -16.88
CA GLU A 2 9.76 -10.51 -16.64
C GLU A 2 9.52 -10.04 -15.20
N PRO A 3 10.27 -10.52 -14.20
CA PRO A 3 10.03 -10.14 -12.83
C PRO A 3 11.18 -9.28 -12.32
N PHE A 4 11.47 -8.14 -12.95
CA PHE A 4 12.37 -7.16 -12.35
C PHE A 4 11.90 -5.74 -12.68
N LEU A 5 11.15 -5.18 -11.75
CA LEU A 5 11.23 -3.77 -11.36
C LEU A 5 11.42 -2.80 -12.50
N ILE A 6 10.37 -2.67 -13.29
CA ILE A 6 10.31 -1.64 -14.29
C ILE A 6 9.53 -0.50 -13.62
N ASP A 7 10.20 0.61 -13.39
CA ASP A 7 9.55 1.86 -13.00
C ASP A 7 8.54 2.30 -14.07
N THR A 8 8.62 1.71 -15.26
CA THR A 8 7.70 1.84 -16.37
C THR A 8 6.87 0.57 -16.58
N LYS A 9 5.55 0.68 -16.66
CA LYS A 9 4.65 -0.42 -17.04
C LYS A 9 3.62 0.07 -18.04
N ASP A 10 3.03 -0.85 -18.80
CA ASP A 10 2.00 -0.50 -19.76
C ASP A 10 0.62 -0.34 -19.13
N CYS A 11 -0.14 0.63 -19.61
CA CYS A 11 -1.56 0.76 -19.27
C CYS A 11 -2.32 -0.51 -19.69
N PRO A 12 -3.08 -1.17 -18.79
CA PRO A 12 -3.82 -2.38 -19.13
C PRO A 12 -4.96 -2.17 -20.14
N LYS A 13 -5.39 -0.91 -20.36
CA LYS A 13 -6.47 -0.57 -21.30
C LYS A 13 -5.97 -0.14 -22.68
N CYS A 14 -4.90 0.64 -22.75
CA CYS A 14 -4.45 1.27 -24.02
C CYS A 14 -2.97 1.03 -24.37
N HIS A 15 -2.27 0.25 -23.53
CA HIS A 15 -0.88 -0.17 -23.71
C HIS A 15 0.14 0.95 -23.90
N SER A 16 -0.18 2.18 -23.50
CA SER A 16 0.84 3.21 -23.38
C SER A 16 1.72 2.95 -22.15
N ALA A 17 3.02 3.14 -22.31
CA ALA A 17 3.98 3.16 -21.22
C ALA A 17 3.61 4.23 -20.17
N ILE A 18 3.67 3.85 -18.88
CA ILE A 18 3.42 4.68 -17.71
C ILE A 18 4.59 4.51 -16.75
N GLU A 19 5.25 5.59 -16.38
CA GLU A 19 6.29 5.62 -15.35
C GLU A 19 5.66 5.91 -13.97
N LYS A 20 6.12 5.20 -12.92
CA LYS A 20 5.71 5.44 -11.54
C LYS A 20 6.55 6.57 -10.95
N ASN A 21 5.92 7.72 -10.73
CA ASN A 21 6.54 8.95 -10.21
C ASN A 21 5.97 9.42 -8.87
N GLY A 22 5.16 8.58 -8.21
CA GLY A 22 4.55 8.81 -6.91
C GLY A 22 4.53 7.53 -6.08
N GLY A 23 4.36 7.66 -4.77
CA GLY A 23 4.26 6.52 -3.87
C GLY A 23 2.90 5.82 -3.93
N CYS A 24 1.84 6.51 -4.31
CA CYS A 24 0.52 5.91 -4.42
C CYS A 24 0.47 4.83 -5.52
N ASN A 25 -0.14 3.68 -5.21
CA ASN A 25 -0.37 2.60 -6.18
C ASN A 25 -1.64 2.78 -7.02
N HIS A 26 -2.45 3.82 -6.74
CA HIS A 26 -3.57 4.24 -7.59
C HIS A 26 -3.03 5.01 -8.80
N MET A 27 -3.07 4.39 -9.98
CA MET A 27 -2.54 4.98 -11.21
C MET A 27 -3.66 5.40 -12.14
N THR A 28 -3.53 6.59 -12.73
CA THR A 28 -4.45 7.09 -13.77
C THR A 28 -3.68 7.27 -15.07
N CYS A 29 -4.13 6.61 -16.15
CA CYS A 29 -3.50 6.72 -17.46
C CYS A 29 -3.69 8.12 -18.05
N ARG A 30 -2.58 8.83 -18.29
CA ARG A 30 -2.58 10.21 -18.80
C ARG A 30 -2.62 10.32 -20.33
N LYS A 31 -2.64 9.18 -21.06
CA LYS A 31 -2.81 9.21 -22.53
C LYS A 31 -4.14 9.89 -22.87
N PRO A 32 -4.15 10.92 -23.76
CA PRO A 32 -5.37 11.57 -24.19
C PRO A 32 -6.42 10.55 -24.65
N GLY A 33 -7.64 10.64 -24.10
CA GLY A 33 -8.75 9.74 -24.40
C GLY A 33 -8.77 8.40 -23.65
N CYS A 34 -7.77 8.08 -22.81
CA CYS A 34 -7.78 6.85 -22.02
C CYS A 34 -8.40 7.04 -20.62
N GLY A 35 -7.75 7.82 -19.75
CA GLY A 35 -8.21 8.13 -18.40
C GLY A 35 -8.44 6.92 -17.49
N TYR A 36 -7.91 5.74 -17.83
CA TYR A 36 -8.17 4.52 -17.07
C TYR A 36 -7.45 4.53 -15.72
N GLU A 37 -8.18 4.16 -14.67
CA GLU A 37 -7.68 4.09 -13.30
C GLU A 37 -7.48 2.63 -12.90
N PHE A 38 -6.29 2.30 -12.41
CA PHE A 38 -5.91 0.93 -12.09
C PHE A 38 -4.90 0.84 -10.95
N CYS A 39 -4.79 -0.34 -10.36
CA CYS A 39 -3.78 -0.63 -9.34
C CYS A 39 -2.44 -1.01 -9.99
N TRP A 40 -1.35 -0.35 -9.58
CA TRP A 40 0.01 -0.62 -10.09
C TRP A 40 0.52 -2.06 -9.85
N LEU A 41 -0.05 -2.75 -8.87
CA LEU A 41 0.39 -4.08 -8.44
C LEU A 41 -0.29 -5.19 -9.25
N CYS A 42 -1.62 -5.14 -9.35
CA CYS A 42 -2.43 -6.20 -9.97
C CYS A 42 -2.97 -5.83 -11.35
N PHE A 43 -2.82 -4.56 -11.79
CA PHE A 43 -3.40 -4.01 -13.01
C PHE A 43 -4.94 -4.07 -13.10
N GLY A 44 -5.60 -4.40 -11.98
CA GLY A 44 -7.05 -4.40 -11.87
C GLY A 44 -7.63 -2.99 -11.85
N ASP A 45 -8.88 -2.90 -12.26
CA ASP A 45 -9.69 -1.67 -12.23
C ASP A 45 -9.76 -1.09 -10.82
N TRP A 46 -9.47 0.21 -10.68
CA TRP A 46 -9.42 0.84 -9.36
C TRP A 46 -10.80 0.91 -8.69
N LYS A 47 -11.87 1.11 -9.47
CA LYS A 47 -13.24 1.24 -8.93
C LYS A 47 -13.70 -0.03 -8.22
N SER A 48 -13.38 -1.19 -8.79
CA SER A 48 -13.68 -2.49 -8.20
C SER A 48 -12.58 -3.00 -7.25
N HIS A 49 -11.41 -2.36 -7.20
CA HIS A 49 -10.29 -2.79 -6.35
C HIS A 49 -10.66 -2.89 -4.87
N ALA A 50 -11.62 -2.08 -4.41
CA ALA A 50 -12.16 -2.14 -3.06
C ALA A 50 -12.83 -3.47 -2.68
N THR A 51 -13.26 -4.28 -3.65
CA THR A 51 -13.85 -5.60 -3.40
C THR A 51 -12.95 -6.74 -3.85
N GLN A 52 -11.79 -6.43 -4.45
CA GLN A 52 -10.80 -7.40 -4.90
C GLN A 52 -9.70 -7.57 -3.85
N GLN A 53 -9.42 -8.81 -3.45
CA GLN A 53 -8.31 -9.14 -2.53
C GLN A 53 -6.98 -9.17 -3.29
N CYS A 54 -6.50 -8.00 -3.73
CA CYS A 54 -5.26 -7.93 -4.51
C CYS A 54 -4.02 -8.37 -3.72
N ASN A 55 -4.06 -8.36 -2.39
CA ASN A 55 -2.96 -8.74 -1.51
C ASN A 55 -2.79 -10.26 -1.38
N VAL A 56 -3.85 -11.05 -1.63
CA VAL A 56 -3.87 -12.50 -1.43
C VAL A 56 -3.39 -13.24 -2.68
N TYR A 57 -2.54 -14.25 -2.49
CA TYR A 57 -2.17 -15.18 -3.58
C TYR A 57 -3.16 -16.34 -3.65
N HIS A 58 -3.81 -16.52 -4.80
CA HIS A 58 -4.69 -17.65 -5.06
C HIS A 58 -3.96 -18.66 -5.96
N ALA A 59 -3.62 -19.83 -5.40
CA ALA A 59 -2.99 -20.91 -6.15
C ALA A 59 -3.99 -21.53 -7.15
N GLN A 60 -3.50 -21.89 -8.34
CA GLN A 60 -4.27 -22.67 -9.30
C GLN A 60 -4.02 -24.15 -9.04
N ALA A 61 -5.09 -24.93 -8.85
CA ALA A 61 -4.99 -26.37 -8.65
C ALA A 61 -4.45 -27.03 -9.93
N THR A 62 -3.30 -27.69 -9.83
CA THR A 62 -2.68 -28.48 -10.91
C THR A 62 -2.01 -29.71 -10.29
N GLU A 63 -2.13 -30.88 -10.93
CA GLU A 63 -1.70 -32.18 -10.37
C GLU A 63 -0.24 -32.56 -10.69
N GLU A 64 0.52 -31.68 -11.35
CA GLU A 64 1.85 -31.99 -11.89
C GLU A 64 3.00 -31.54 -10.97
N ALA A 65 4.02 -32.38 -10.74
CA ALA A 65 5.16 -32.04 -9.89
C ALA A 65 6.01 -30.84 -10.38
N GLN A 66 6.12 -30.64 -11.71
CA GLN A 66 6.71 -29.43 -12.28
C GLN A 66 5.85 -28.19 -12.05
N ALA A 67 4.54 -28.36 -11.83
CA ALA A 67 3.66 -27.26 -11.46
C ALA A 67 3.96 -26.79 -10.03
N THR A 68 4.35 -27.67 -9.10
CA THR A 68 4.67 -27.27 -7.71
C THR A 68 5.81 -26.25 -7.62
N ALA A 69 6.94 -26.48 -8.32
CA ALA A 69 8.06 -25.53 -8.33
C ALA A 69 7.69 -24.18 -8.98
N ARG A 70 6.89 -24.23 -10.07
CA ARG A 70 6.37 -23.03 -10.72
C ARG A 70 5.39 -22.27 -9.83
N GLU A 71 4.54 -22.96 -9.09
CA GLU A 71 3.58 -22.35 -8.16
C GLU A 71 4.27 -21.69 -6.97
N ILE A 72 5.32 -22.32 -6.40
CA ILE A 72 6.15 -21.68 -5.37
C ILE A 72 6.79 -20.40 -5.91
N LEU A 73 7.33 -20.43 -7.13
CA LEU A 73 7.93 -19.25 -7.76
C LEU A 73 6.89 -18.15 -8.01
N LYS A 74 5.70 -18.48 -8.51
CA LYS A 74 4.60 -17.50 -8.69
C LYS A 74 4.17 -16.87 -7.37
N ARG A 75 4.02 -17.69 -6.32
CA ARG A 75 3.72 -17.23 -4.96
C ARG A 75 4.82 -16.28 -4.48
N TYR A 76 6.09 -16.67 -4.61
CA TYR A 76 7.21 -15.81 -4.26
C TYR A 76 7.18 -14.47 -4.99
N ILE A 77 7.00 -14.48 -6.32
CA ILE A 77 6.92 -13.25 -7.14
C ILE A 77 5.77 -12.35 -6.65
N HIS A 78 4.60 -12.92 -6.33
CA HIS A 78 3.45 -12.16 -5.82
C HIS A 78 3.77 -11.38 -4.54
N TYR A 79 4.32 -12.07 -3.53
CA TYR A 79 4.65 -11.46 -2.24
C TYR A 79 5.86 -10.53 -2.33
N PHE A 80 6.89 -10.91 -3.09
CA PHE A 80 8.10 -10.10 -3.29
C PHE A 80 7.80 -8.79 -4.04
N THR A 81 6.97 -8.83 -5.08
CA THR A 81 6.57 -7.63 -5.84
C THR A 81 5.87 -6.61 -4.93
N ARG A 82 5.03 -7.07 -3.99
CA ARG A 82 4.30 -6.20 -3.07
C ARG A 82 5.19 -5.64 -1.96
N TYR A 83 6.07 -6.48 -1.40
CA TYR A 83 7.14 -6.02 -0.51
C TYR A 83 7.91 -4.87 -1.16
N GLN A 84 8.35 -5.09 -2.40
CA GLN A 84 9.22 -4.14 -3.07
C GLN A 84 8.49 -2.88 -3.50
N ALA A 85 7.25 -2.99 -3.95
CA ALA A 85 6.45 -1.83 -4.30
C ALA A 85 6.24 -0.91 -3.09
N HIS A 86 6.01 -1.44 -1.88
CA HIS A 86 5.97 -0.60 -0.68
C HIS A 86 7.32 -0.01 -0.31
N SER A 87 8.43 -0.71 -0.60
CA SER A 87 9.77 -0.14 -0.44
C SER A 87 10.02 1.04 -1.38
N GLN A 88 9.65 0.91 -2.66
CA GLN A 88 9.74 2.00 -3.64
C GLN A 88 8.81 3.16 -3.30
N SER A 89 7.56 2.87 -2.90
CA SER A 89 6.60 3.91 -2.48
C SER A 89 7.13 4.72 -1.30
N LEU A 90 7.79 4.07 -0.33
CA LEU A 90 8.41 4.74 0.81
C LEU A 90 9.53 5.72 0.39
N GLU A 91 10.32 5.35 -0.63
CA GLU A 91 11.37 6.21 -1.17
C GLU A 91 10.79 7.41 -1.92
N LEU A 92 9.77 7.18 -2.77
CA LEU A 92 9.10 8.24 -3.53
C LEU A 92 8.36 9.22 -2.61
N GLU A 93 7.70 8.74 -1.56
CA GLU A 93 7.01 9.57 -0.56
C GLU A 93 8.00 10.44 0.24
N SER A 94 9.25 10.00 0.40
CA SER A 94 10.29 10.82 1.05
C SER A 94 10.62 12.06 0.23
N LYS A 95 10.56 11.96 -1.12
CA LYS A 95 10.72 13.10 -2.04
C LYS A 95 9.48 13.99 -2.08
N LEU A 96 8.29 13.42 -1.88
CA LEU A 96 7.04 14.20 -1.79
C LEU A 96 7.04 15.14 -0.58
N LYS A 97 7.68 14.75 0.52
CA LYS A 97 7.74 15.53 1.75
C LYS A 97 8.22 16.97 1.52
N GLU A 98 9.26 17.16 0.70
CA GLU A 98 9.81 18.50 0.37
C GLU A 98 8.74 19.44 -0.23
N LYS A 99 7.86 18.91 -1.10
CA LYS A 99 6.77 19.70 -1.71
C LYS A 99 5.68 20.07 -0.71
N VAL A 100 5.41 19.21 0.27
CA VAL A 100 4.40 19.48 1.30
C VAL A 100 4.93 20.44 2.36
N GLU A 101 6.23 20.41 2.66
CA GLU A 101 6.88 21.39 3.53
C GLU A 101 6.78 22.82 2.97
N GLU A 102 6.81 22.99 1.64
CA GLU A 102 6.54 24.30 1.01
C GLU A 102 5.10 24.76 1.26
N ARG A 103 4.11 23.87 1.10
CA ARG A 103 2.69 24.17 1.41
C ARG A 103 2.48 24.47 2.89
N GLN A 104 3.22 23.83 3.80
CA GLN A 104 3.17 24.12 5.23
C GLN A 104 3.61 25.56 5.54
N LYS A 105 4.61 26.11 4.85
CA LYS A 105 5.03 27.52 5.03
C LYS A 105 3.92 28.50 4.66
N GLU A 106 3.15 28.21 3.62
CA GLU A 106 1.98 29.03 3.24
C GLU A 106 0.87 28.97 4.30
N MET A 107 0.74 27.84 5.01
CA MET A 107 -0.19 27.70 6.13
C MET A 107 0.22 28.55 7.33
N GLU A 108 1.51 28.84 7.52
CA GLU A 108 2.00 29.70 8.62
C GLU A 108 1.60 31.16 8.45
N ALA A 109 1.43 31.62 7.21
CA ALA A 109 0.91 32.95 6.91
C ALA A 109 -0.60 33.08 7.22
N ARG A 110 -1.30 31.96 7.41
CA ARG A 110 -2.72 31.89 7.74
C ARG A 110 -2.89 31.70 9.25
N ALA A 111 -4.02 32.14 9.81
CA ALA A 111 -4.32 32.00 11.25
C ALA A 111 -4.67 30.54 11.65
N MET A 112 -3.87 29.57 11.23
CA MET A 112 -4.04 28.14 11.51
C MET A 112 -3.55 27.79 12.91
N THR A 113 -4.18 26.80 13.54
CA THR A 113 -3.74 26.33 14.86
C THR A 113 -2.38 25.62 14.77
N TYR A 114 -1.65 25.53 15.88
CA TYR A 114 -0.40 24.76 15.92
C TYR A 114 -0.60 23.29 15.53
N ALA A 115 -1.70 22.69 15.98
CA ALA A 115 -2.04 21.31 15.64
C ALA A 115 -2.33 21.13 14.13
N ASP A 116 -2.86 22.14 13.47
CA ASP A 116 -3.11 22.12 12.03
C ASP A 116 -1.82 22.24 11.22
N ARG A 117 -0.87 23.05 11.69
CA ARG A 117 0.46 23.18 11.06
C ARG A 117 1.29 21.91 11.13
N GLN A 118 1.16 21.14 12.22
CA GLN A 118 1.84 19.85 12.39
C GLN A 118 1.14 18.67 11.70
N ALA A 119 -0.09 18.86 11.20
CA ALA A 119 -0.86 17.76 10.63
C ALA A 119 -0.15 17.05 9.45
N PRO A 120 0.53 17.77 8.53
CA PRO A 120 1.24 17.12 7.43
C PRO A 120 2.44 16.30 7.89
N ASP A 121 3.26 16.80 8.82
CA ASP A 121 4.39 16.03 9.36
C ASP A 121 3.94 14.71 10.00
N LYS A 122 2.87 14.79 10.81
CA LYS A 122 2.28 13.60 11.42
C LYS A 122 1.71 12.65 10.37
N ALA A 123 1.10 13.17 9.30
CA ALA A 123 0.58 12.36 8.20
C ALA A 123 1.70 11.60 7.47
N PHE A 124 2.82 12.25 7.18
CA PHE A 124 3.99 11.59 6.60
C PHE A 124 4.60 10.54 7.52
N GLU A 125 4.74 10.85 8.81
CA GLU A 125 5.26 9.89 9.78
C GLU A 125 4.41 8.61 9.81
N VAL A 126 3.08 8.77 9.92
CA VAL A 126 2.13 7.65 9.89
C VAL A 126 2.19 6.91 8.55
N LEU A 127 2.19 7.63 7.43
CA LEU A 127 2.27 7.03 6.09
C LEU A 127 3.53 6.15 5.97
N GLN A 128 4.70 6.67 6.36
CA GLN A 128 5.95 5.92 6.34
C GLN A 128 5.92 4.71 7.28
N GLN A 129 5.33 4.83 8.49
CA GLN A 129 5.15 3.71 9.40
C GLN A 129 4.23 2.64 8.83
N CYS A 130 3.13 3.03 8.19
CA CYS A 130 2.20 2.12 7.50
C CYS A 130 2.90 1.40 6.34
N ARG A 131 3.65 2.11 5.48
CA ARG A 131 4.44 1.52 4.39
C ARG A 131 5.47 0.52 4.90
N ARG A 132 6.23 0.86 5.95
CA ARG A 132 7.19 -0.07 6.58
C ARG A 132 6.48 -1.30 7.15
N THR A 133 5.36 -1.10 7.81
CA THR A 133 4.53 -2.21 8.35
C THR A 133 4.06 -3.11 7.21
N LEU A 134 3.43 -2.56 6.18
CA LEU A 134 2.95 -3.29 5.00
C LEU A 134 4.08 -4.02 4.27
N LYS A 135 5.25 -3.38 4.13
CA LYS A 135 6.43 -4.03 3.55
C LYS A 135 6.71 -5.36 4.24
N TYR A 136 6.72 -5.40 5.57
CA TYR A 136 7.04 -6.62 6.32
C TYR A 136 5.85 -7.56 6.55
N THR A 137 4.60 -7.12 6.31
CA THR A 137 3.45 -8.03 6.34
C THR A 137 3.47 -9.02 5.18
N TYR A 138 4.08 -8.67 4.04
CA TYR A 138 4.16 -9.56 2.88
C TYR A 138 5.09 -10.77 3.05
N PRO A 139 6.35 -10.63 3.54
CA PRO A 139 7.16 -11.79 3.91
C PRO A 139 6.49 -12.64 4.99
N PHE A 140 5.87 -12.02 6.00
CA PHE A 140 5.10 -12.73 7.02
C PHE A 140 3.95 -13.56 6.40
N ALA A 141 3.18 -12.97 5.48
CA ALA A 141 2.11 -13.66 4.74
C ALA A 141 2.62 -14.76 3.81
N PHE A 142 3.81 -14.61 3.23
CA PHE A 142 4.40 -15.61 2.34
C PHE A 142 4.61 -16.94 3.07
N TYR A 143 5.15 -16.90 4.30
CA TYR A 143 5.42 -18.07 5.12
C TYR A 143 4.20 -18.60 5.88
N LEU A 144 3.15 -17.80 6.06
CA LEU A 144 1.92 -18.25 6.70
C LEU A 144 1.25 -19.39 5.92
N GLU A 145 0.93 -20.46 6.65
CA GLU A 145 0.00 -21.48 6.21
C GLU A 145 -1.44 -20.96 6.25
N ARG A 146 -2.23 -21.33 5.24
CA ARG A 146 -3.59 -20.81 5.10
C ARG A 146 -4.52 -21.46 6.12
N ASN A 147 -5.12 -20.64 6.98
CA ASN A 147 -6.12 -21.03 7.98
C ASN A 147 -7.05 -19.84 8.29
N ASN A 148 -7.95 -19.98 9.27
CA ASN A 148 -8.87 -18.89 9.64
C ASN A 148 -8.13 -17.64 10.13
N GLU A 149 -7.02 -17.80 10.84
CA GLU A 149 -6.22 -16.71 11.38
C GLU A 149 -5.49 -15.95 10.26
N SER A 150 -4.95 -16.67 9.28
CA SER A 150 -4.32 -16.06 8.11
C SER A 150 -5.31 -15.26 7.28
N ILE A 151 -6.55 -15.74 7.14
CA ILE A 151 -7.62 -15.02 6.42
C ILE A 151 -7.96 -13.70 7.14
N MET A 152 -8.12 -13.73 8.47
CA MET A 152 -8.38 -12.51 9.25
C MET A 152 -7.21 -11.52 9.17
N PHE A 153 -5.98 -12.03 9.17
CA PHE A 153 -4.79 -11.22 8.95
C PHE A 153 -4.78 -10.58 7.55
N GLU A 154 -5.09 -11.35 6.49
CA GLU A 154 -5.15 -10.87 5.11
C GLU A 154 -6.20 -9.76 4.95
N ASP A 155 -7.35 -9.86 5.63
CA ASP A 155 -8.38 -8.82 5.62
C ASP A 155 -7.91 -7.54 6.36
N ASN A 156 -7.25 -7.69 7.51
CA ASN A 156 -6.65 -6.57 8.23
C ASN A 156 -5.53 -5.89 7.41
N GLN A 157 -4.72 -6.68 6.70
CA GLN A 157 -3.68 -6.19 5.79
C GLN A 157 -4.31 -5.40 4.63
N ALA A 158 -5.34 -5.93 3.98
CA ALA A 158 -6.03 -5.26 2.88
C ALA A 158 -6.67 -3.93 3.32
N HIS A 159 -7.23 -3.88 4.53
CA HIS A 159 -7.75 -2.64 5.10
C HIS A 159 -6.65 -1.60 5.36
N LEU A 160 -5.52 -2.01 5.95
CA LEU A 160 -4.39 -1.11 6.15
C LEU A 160 -3.86 -0.60 4.81
N GLU A 161 -3.69 -1.47 3.81
CA GLU A 161 -3.19 -1.09 2.50
C GLU A 161 -4.07 -0.03 1.85
N ARG A 162 -5.39 -0.25 1.80
CA ARG A 162 -6.33 0.72 1.23
C ARG A 162 -6.27 2.08 1.91
N THR A 163 -6.25 2.09 3.24
CA THR A 163 -6.18 3.35 3.99
C THR A 163 -4.85 4.08 3.79
N THR A 164 -3.77 3.32 3.59
CA THR A 164 -2.45 3.85 3.26
C THR A 164 -2.45 4.46 1.86
N GLU A 165 -3.04 3.80 0.86
CA GLU A 165 -3.15 4.36 -0.50
C GLU A 165 -4.02 5.62 -0.55
N ILE A 166 -5.14 5.66 0.19
CA ILE A 166 -5.99 6.85 0.29
C ILE A 166 -5.22 8.03 0.90
N LEU A 167 -4.43 7.78 1.96
CA LEU A 167 -3.61 8.82 2.59
C LEU A 167 -2.52 9.32 1.64
N SER A 168 -1.83 8.39 0.96
CA SER A 168 -0.77 8.68 -0.02
C SER A 168 -1.32 9.50 -1.19
N GLU A 169 -2.45 9.08 -1.78
CA GLU A 169 -3.13 9.81 -2.86
C GLU A 169 -3.54 11.22 -2.43
N PHE A 170 -4.14 11.34 -1.25
CA PHE A 170 -4.61 12.62 -0.72
C PHE A 170 -3.46 13.63 -0.58
N LEU A 171 -2.31 13.18 -0.05
CA LEU A 171 -1.10 14.01 0.05
C LEU A 171 -0.53 14.38 -1.32
N GLU A 172 -0.56 13.46 -2.29
CA GLU A 172 -0.02 13.69 -3.63
C GLU A 172 -0.88 14.64 -4.49
N ARG A 173 -2.21 14.55 -4.40
CA ARG A 173 -3.12 15.15 -5.38
C ARG A 173 -4.06 16.21 -4.81
N GLU A 174 -4.55 16.03 -3.58
CA GLU A 174 -5.68 16.81 -3.06
C GLU A 174 -5.28 17.83 -1.98
N PHE A 175 -4.17 17.60 -1.26
CA PHE A 175 -3.82 18.44 -0.11
C PHE A 175 -3.33 19.84 -0.51
N ASP A 176 -4.05 20.89 -0.14
CA ASP A 176 -3.74 22.30 -0.48
C ASP A 176 -3.47 23.21 0.74
N GLY A 177 -3.45 22.63 1.95
CA GLY A 177 -3.22 23.36 3.19
C GLY A 177 -4.39 24.26 3.65
N GLN A 178 -5.57 24.13 3.04
CA GLN A 178 -6.79 24.79 3.53
C GLN A 178 -7.40 24.06 4.74
N HIS A 179 -8.27 24.73 5.48
CA HIS A 179 -8.87 24.19 6.70
C HIS A 179 -9.57 22.84 6.47
N GLU A 180 -10.34 22.72 5.38
CA GLU A 180 -11.06 21.49 5.03
C GLU A 180 -10.10 20.33 4.72
N THR A 181 -9.07 20.58 3.92
CA THR A 181 -8.09 19.54 3.54
C THR A 181 -7.23 19.13 4.72
N VAL A 182 -6.91 20.04 5.63
CA VAL A 182 -6.23 19.72 6.91
C VAL A 182 -7.11 18.85 7.82
N LEU A 183 -8.42 19.15 7.94
CA LEU A 183 -9.33 18.34 8.73
C LEU A 183 -9.44 16.92 8.15
N LYS A 184 -9.61 16.81 6.82
CA LYS A 184 -9.62 15.52 6.11
C LYS A 184 -8.29 14.77 6.32
N LEU A 185 -7.15 15.46 6.22
CA LEU A 185 -5.83 14.88 6.45
C LEU A 185 -5.73 14.24 7.84
N LYS A 186 -6.14 14.97 8.89
CA LYS A 186 -6.08 14.51 10.28
C LYS A 186 -6.94 13.25 10.48
N ASN A 187 -8.15 13.25 9.92
CA ASN A 187 -9.08 12.12 10.02
C ASN A 187 -8.52 10.87 9.31
N THR A 188 -8.06 11.02 8.07
CA THR A 188 -7.47 9.92 7.29
C THR A 188 -6.20 9.39 7.96
N THR A 189 -5.34 10.28 8.46
CA THR A 189 -4.11 9.92 9.20
C THR A 189 -4.42 9.10 10.44
N ASN A 190 -5.35 9.56 11.28
CA ASN A 190 -5.74 8.84 12.49
C ASN A 190 -6.37 7.48 12.17
N PHE A 191 -7.19 7.40 11.12
CA PHE A 191 -7.78 6.14 10.69
C PHE A 191 -6.73 5.14 10.22
N CYS A 192 -5.78 5.59 9.40
CA CYS A 192 -4.68 4.76 8.90
C CYS A 192 -3.81 4.24 10.06
N GLU A 193 -3.44 5.09 11.01
CA GLU A 193 -2.66 4.71 12.19
C GLU A 193 -3.40 3.70 13.07
N ASN A 194 -4.71 3.87 13.26
CA ASN A 194 -5.52 2.92 14.01
C ASN A 194 -5.57 1.55 13.33
N ARG A 195 -5.71 1.49 11.99
CA ARG A 195 -5.64 0.22 11.24
C ARG A 195 -4.29 -0.46 11.39
N ARG A 196 -3.20 0.32 11.33
CA ARG A 196 -1.84 -0.19 11.55
C ARG A 196 -1.69 -0.80 12.94
N LYS A 197 -2.17 -0.11 13.97
CA LYS A 197 -2.14 -0.59 15.37
C LYS A 197 -2.94 -1.88 15.54
N ILE A 198 -4.13 -1.98 14.93
CA ILE A 198 -4.96 -3.20 14.98
C ILE A 198 -4.20 -4.38 14.37
N LEU A 199 -3.64 -4.21 13.16
CA LEU A 199 -2.89 -5.26 12.48
C LEU A 199 -1.67 -5.71 13.31
N VAL A 200 -0.85 -4.75 13.77
CA VAL A 200 0.34 -5.06 14.57
C VAL A 200 -0.02 -5.72 15.90
N LYS A 201 -1.11 -5.30 16.54
CA LYS A 201 -1.61 -5.92 17.77
C LYS A 201 -2.04 -7.35 17.52
N ASP A 202 -2.83 -7.61 16.47
CA ASP A 202 -3.26 -8.96 16.11
C ASP A 202 -2.08 -9.89 15.83
N CYS A 203 -1.09 -9.43 15.06
CA CYS A 203 0.17 -10.16 14.84
C CYS A 203 0.85 -10.53 16.17
N LYS A 204 1.02 -9.57 17.08
CA LYS A 204 1.64 -9.79 18.40
C LYS A 204 0.84 -10.78 19.25
N ASP A 205 -0.47 -10.59 19.33
CA ASP A 205 -1.36 -11.48 20.07
C ASP A 205 -1.34 -12.90 19.49
N GLY A 206 -1.17 -13.04 18.17
CA GLY A 206 -1.05 -14.33 17.50
C GLY A 206 0.26 -15.06 17.79
N TYR A 207 1.37 -14.34 17.94
CA TYR A 207 2.62 -14.94 18.43
C TYR A 207 2.49 -15.41 19.87
N SER A 208 1.98 -14.56 20.77
CA SER A 208 1.81 -14.90 22.19
C SER A 208 0.88 -16.10 22.42
N LYS A 209 -0.08 -16.29 21.52
CA LYS A 209 -1.06 -17.40 21.56
C LYS A 209 -0.71 -18.56 20.63
N GLN A 210 0.44 -18.52 19.94
CA GLN A 210 0.87 -19.54 18.97
C GLN A 210 -0.19 -19.85 17.89
N ARG A 211 -0.88 -18.83 17.39
CA ARG A 211 -1.92 -18.95 16.34
C ARG A 211 -1.36 -19.06 14.93
N TRP A 212 -0.13 -18.57 14.72
CA TRP A 212 0.50 -18.53 13.41
C TRP A 212 1.16 -19.87 13.09
N ILE A 213 0.81 -20.45 11.94
CA ILE A 213 1.33 -21.73 11.46
C ILE A 213 2.21 -21.45 10.23
N GLY A 214 3.32 -22.17 10.09
CA GLY A 214 4.28 -22.01 8.97
C GLY A 214 5.40 -21.00 9.22
N LEU A 215 5.49 -20.43 10.42
CA LEU A 215 6.53 -19.45 10.79
C LEU A 215 7.72 -20.04 11.54
N ASP A 216 7.81 -21.37 11.67
CA ASP A 216 8.92 -22.00 12.36
C ASP A 216 10.24 -21.74 11.61
N PRO A 217 11.30 -21.33 12.32
CA PRO A 217 12.63 -21.27 11.73
C PRO A 217 13.07 -22.70 11.41
N TYR A 218 13.42 -22.94 10.15
CA TYR A 218 14.06 -24.17 9.69
C TYR A 218 15.24 -24.57 10.58
#